data_AF-X1SD67-F1
#
_entry.id   AF-X1SD67-F1
#
_cell.length_a   1.000
_cell.length_b   1.000
_cell.length_c   1.000
_cell.angle_alpha   90.00
_cell.angle_beta   90.00
_cell.angle_gamma   90.00
#
_symmetry.space_group_name_H-M   'P 1'
#
loop_
_entity.id
_entity.type
_entity.pdbx_description
1 polymer ?
#
loop_
_entity_poly.entity_id
_entity_poly.type
_entity_poly.pdbx_seq_one_letter_code
_entity_poly.pdbx_strand_id
1 'polypeptide(L)'
;KQTEILTKMFNKIWITFGRESSSYYFVPIPAHITENARLYLYKLMKLVGIDNFIYCDTDSLIIRKKHLPKLKQYLHKYRLGGLKEEYNFTNLTINGAKYYIMGDIKKMKGIPEKAHYIGDYKYEYTQFLRQDAHLRLQVTRFFVTKPMIKRVEPFYDKGKVLSDGRIERFTLAEF
;
A
#
# COMPACT_ATOMS: atom_id res chain seq x y z
N LYS A 1 -26.43 -8.91 -24.43
CA LYS A 1 -27.04 -7.57 -24.26
C LYS A 1 -25.90 -6.59 -24.02
N GLN A 2 -25.60 -5.74 -25.00
CA GLN A 2 -24.50 -4.79 -24.90
C GLN A 2 -24.94 -3.65 -23.97
N THR A 3 -24.40 -3.63 -22.74
CA THR A 3 -24.74 -2.58 -21.78
C THR A 3 -23.99 -1.33 -22.17
N GLU A 4 -24.71 -0.28 -22.56
CA GLU A 4 -24.14 1.05 -22.73
C GLU A 4 -23.76 1.60 -21.36
N ILE A 5 -22.50 1.97 -21.20
CA ILE A 5 -21.99 2.62 -19.98
C ILE A 5 -21.53 4.02 -20.36
N LEU A 6 -22.29 5.01 -19.90
CA LEU A 6 -21.94 6.41 -20.03
C LEU A 6 -21.09 6.85 -18.82
N THR A 7 -19.84 7.23 -19.07
CA THR A 7 -18.90 7.74 -18.07
C THR A 7 -18.64 9.22 -18.30
N LYS A 8 -19.08 10.09 -17.38
CA LYS A 8 -18.76 11.53 -17.39
C LYS A 8 -17.53 11.79 -16.51
N MET A 9 -16.43 12.30 -17.06
CA MET A 9 -15.19 12.59 -16.32
C MET A 9 -14.49 13.82 -16.91
N PHE A 10 -14.08 14.78 -16.06
CA PHE A 10 -13.30 15.98 -16.45
C PHE A 10 -13.83 16.72 -17.70
N ASN A 11 -15.12 17.11 -17.71
CA ASN A 11 -15.80 17.73 -18.86
C ASN A 11 -15.87 16.86 -20.14
N LYS A 12 -15.59 15.56 -20.06
CA LYS A 12 -15.75 14.61 -21.18
C LYS A 12 -16.84 13.58 -20.87
N ILE A 13 -17.58 13.19 -21.90
CA ILE A 13 -18.53 12.09 -21.86
C ILE A 13 -17.93 10.95 -22.68
N TRP A 14 -17.74 9.80 -22.04
CA TRP A 14 -17.31 8.56 -22.68
C TRP A 14 -18.51 7.64 -22.76
N ILE A 15 -18.83 7.17 -23.96
CA ILE A 15 -19.86 6.15 -24.16
C ILE A 15 -19.11 4.86 -24.48
N THR A 16 -19.24 3.87 -23.60
CA THR A 16 -18.59 2.56 -23.73
C THR A 16 -19.66 1.51 -23.97
N PHE A 17 -19.50 0.73 -25.05
CA PHE A 17 -20.45 -0.32 -25.42
C PHE A 17 -19.91 -1.68 -24.94
N GLY A 18 -20.57 -2.28 -23.95
CA GLY A 18 -20.18 -3.60 -23.43
C GLY A 18 -18.99 -3.57 -22.45
N ARG A 19 -18.64 -4.76 -21.94
CA ARG A 19 -17.42 -5.02 -21.16
C ARG A 19 -16.67 -6.16 -21.83
N GLU A 20 -16.02 -5.86 -22.94
CA GLU A 20 -15.07 -6.78 -23.54
C GLU A 20 -13.68 -6.42 -23.04
N SER A 21 -12.96 -7.41 -22.54
CA SER A 21 -11.54 -7.24 -22.24
C SER A 21 -10.82 -6.83 -23.52
N SER A 22 -10.01 -5.78 -23.44
CA SER A 22 -9.17 -5.33 -24.54
C SER A 22 -8.34 -6.49 -25.11
N SER A 23 -8.04 -6.49 -26.41
CA SER A 23 -7.10 -7.45 -27.01
C SER A 23 -5.70 -7.39 -26.39
N TYR A 24 -5.38 -6.30 -25.68
CA TYR A 24 -4.15 -6.12 -24.91
C TYR A 24 -4.28 -6.50 -23.43
N TYR A 25 -5.43 -6.99 -22.99
CA TYR A 25 -5.64 -7.46 -21.61
C TYR A 25 -4.97 -8.82 -21.42
N PHE A 26 -3.80 -8.82 -20.79
CA PHE A 26 -3.03 -10.05 -20.56
C PHE A 26 -2.56 -10.14 -19.11
N VAL A 27 -3.36 -10.83 -18.29
CA VAL A 27 -3.15 -11.05 -16.84
C VAL A 27 -1.77 -11.61 -16.48
N PRO A 28 -1.11 -12.47 -17.29
CA PRO A 28 0.22 -12.98 -16.96
C PRO A 28 1.30 -11.89 -16.81
N ILE A 29 1.20 -10.77 -17.54
CA ILE A 29 2.17 -9.67 -17.43
C ILE A 29 2.22 -9.08 -16.01
N PRO A 30 1.13 -8.54 -15.43
CA PRO A 30 1.17 -8.01 -14.07
C PRO A 30 1.47 -9.09 -13.04
N ALA A 31 1.08 -10.35 -13.27
CA ALA A 31 1.43 -11.46 -12.39
C ALA A 31 2.95 -11.65 -12.28
N HIS A 32 3.66 -11.77 -13.42
CA HIS A 32 5.11 -11.94 -13.45
C HIS A 32 5.87 -10.69 -12.98
N ILE A 33 5.38 -9.49 -13.28
CA ILE A 33 5.96 -8.24 -12.75
C ILE A 33 5.92 -8.27 -11.22
N THR A 34 4.77 -8.63 -10.64
CA THR A 34 4.60 -8.63 -9.18
C THR A 34 5.39 -9.77 -8.50
N GLU A 35 5.48 -10.93 -9.15
CA GLU A 35 6.33 -12.04 -8.70
C GLU A 35 7.81 -11.63 -8.67
N ASN A 36 8.32 -11.10 -9.78
CA ASN A 36 9.72 -10.71 -9.89
C ASN A 36 10.11 -9.64 -8.86
N ALA A 37 9.23 -8.66 -8.62
CA ALA A 37 9.44 -7.65 -7.57
C ALA A 37 9.56 -8.28 -6.17
N ARG A 38 8.72 -9.27 -5.84
CA ARG A 38 8.81 -9.98 -4.55
C ARG A 38 10.08 -10.81 -4.42
N LEU A 39 10.45 -11.54 -5.48
CA LEU A 39 11.69 -12.33 -5.50
C LEU A 39 12.93 -11.45 -5.37
N TYR A 40 12.91 -10.26 -5.99
CA TYR A 40 13.96 -9.27 -5.85
C TYR A 40 14.11 -8.80 -4.40
N LEU A 41 13.01 -8.41 -3.72
CA LEU A 41 13.05 -8.03 -2.31
C LEU A 41 13.53 -9.19 -1.43
N TYR A 42 13.07 -10.41 -1.69
CA TYR A 42 13.51 -11.60 -0.97
C TYR A 42 15.00 -11.88 -1.13
N LYS A 43 15.57 -11.68 -2.34
CA LYS A 43 17.02 -11.73 -2.57
C LYS A 43 17.77 -10.71 -1.70
N LEU A 44 17.27 -9.48 -1.63
CA LEU A 44 17.87 -8.44 -0.78
C LEU A 44 17.80 -8.81 0.71
N MET A 45 16.67 -9.37 1.18
CA MET A 45 16.52 -9.89 2.54
C MET A 45 17.54 -10.98 2.84
N LYS A 46 17.76 -11.93 1.92
CA LYS A 46 18.78 -12.98 2.08
C LYS A 46 20.20 -12.41 2.21
N LEU A 47 20.54 -11.39 1.42
CA LEU A 47 21.86 -10.74 1.50
C LEU A 47 22.09 -10.08 2.86
N VAL A 48 21.05 -9.46 3.43
CA VAL A 48 21.10 -8.88 4.78
C VAL A 48 21.13 -9.97 5.87
N GLY A 49 20.48 -11.10 5.59
CA GLY A 49 20.14 -12.17 6.52
C GLY A 49 18.68 -12.01 6.95
N ILE A 50 17.88 -13.06 6.80
CA ILE A 50 16.42 -12.98 6.98
C ILE A 50 16.03 -12.54 8.39
N ASP A 51 16.82 -12.92 9.40
CA ASP A 51 16.61 -12.55 10.80
C ASP A 51 17.04 -11.12 11.14
N ASN A 52 17.80 -10.47 10.25
CA ASN A 52 18.33 -9.10 10.45
C ASN A 52 17.43 -8.02 9.83
N PHE A 53 16.35 -8.46 9.17
CA PHE A 53 15.38 -7.60 8.54
C PHE A 53 14.26 -7.24 9.51
N ILE A 54 13.72 -6.02 9.40
CA ILE A 54 12.69 -5.54 10.33
C ILE A 54 11.30 -5.53 9.68
N TYR A 55 11.14 -4.90 8.51
CA TYR A 55 9.81 -4.74 7.91
C TYR A 55 9.84 -4.43 6.41
N CYS A 56 8.91 -5.03 5.66
CA CYS A 56 8.79 -4.91 4.19
C CYS A 56 7.42 -4.34 3.82
N ASP A 57 7.40 -3.37 2.90
CA ASP A 57 6.16 -2.97 2.24
C ASP A 57 6.38 -2.70 0.75
N THR A 58 5.80 -3.58 -0.08
CA THR A 58 5.67 -3.50 -1.55
C THR A 58 6.98 -3.40 -2.32
N ASP A 59 7.75 -2.34 -2.09
CA ASP A 59 8.98 -1.95 -2.77
C ASP A 59 10.03 -1.36 -1.79
N SER A 60 9.76 -1.41 -0.48
CA SER A 60 10.61 -0.83 0.56
C SER A 60 11.03 -1.85 1.62
N LEU A 61 12.22 -1.63 2.19
CA LEU A 61 12.86 -2.47 3.19
C LEU A 61 13.31 -1.61 4.37
N ILE A 62 12.93 -1.98 5.58
CA ILE A 62 13.43 -1.40 6.82
C ILE A 62 14.46 -2.35 7.43
N ILE A 63 15.69 -1.87 7.60
CA ILE A 63 16.81 -2.64 8.16
C ILE A 63 17.54 -1.83 9.23
N ARG A 64 18.30 -2.51 10.09
CA ARG A 64 19.24 -1.82 10.99
C ARG A 64 20.39 -1.24 10.17
N LYS A 65 20.79 0.00 10.49
CA LYS A 65 21.87 0.74 9.80
C LYS A 65 23.17 -0.07 9.64
N LYS A 66 23.52 -0.89 10.64
CA LYS A 66 24.71 -1.77 10.60
C LYS A 66 24.73 -2.77 9.43
N HIS A 67 23.59 -3.07 8.82
CA HIS A 67 23.48 -3.98 7.68
C HIS A 67 23.44 -3.28 6.32
N LEU A 68 23.33 -1.94 6.29
CA LEU A 68 23.31 -1.16 5.05
C LEU A 68 24.54 -1.44 4.15
N PRO A 69 25.77 -1.63 4.66
CA PRO A 69 26.91 -1.98 3.82
C PRO A 69 26.72 -3.25 2.97
N LYS A 70 25.91 -4.21 3.43
CA LYS A 70 25.60 -5.45 2.68
C LYS A 70 24.81 -5.17 1.39
N LEU A 71 24.12 -4.03 1.32
CA LEU A 71 23.32 -3.60 0.18
C LEU A 71 24.02 -2.54 -0.69
N LYS A 72 25.27 -2.18 -0.41
CA LYS A 72 25.98 -1.05 -1.04
C LYS A 72 25.90 -1.06 -2.57
N GLN A 73 26.04 -2.22 -3.22
CA GLN A 73 25.98 -2.36 -4.68
C GLN A 73 24.59 -2.09 -5.30
N TYR A 74 23.53 -2.17 -4.49
CA TYR A 74 22.15 -1.94 -4.90
C TYR A 74 21.70 -0.48 -4.64
N LEU A 75 22.41 0.25 -3.77
CA LEU A 75 22.09 1.63 -3.42
C LEU A 75 22.43 2.57 -4.57
N HIS A 76 21.41 3.18 -5.17
CA HIS A 76 21.58 4.22 -6.17
C HIS A 76 20.30 5.07 -6.31
N LYS A 77 20.38 6.36 -5.94
CA LYS A 77 19.21 7.27 -5.86
C LYS A 77 18.45 7.46 -7.17
N TYR A 78 19.15 7.46 -8.31
CA TYR A 78 18.57 7.82 -9.61
C TYR A 78 18.53 6.69 -10.65
N ARG A 79 19.00 5.49 -10.30
CA ARG A 79 19.08 4.37 -11.25
C ARG A 79 17.76 3.64 -11.19
N LEU A 80 17.19 3.31 -12.34
CA LEU A 80 16.01 2.45 -12.41
C LEU A 80 16.28 1.11 -11.69
N GLY A 81 15.41 0.74 -10.76
CA GLY A 81 15.59 -0.46 -9.92
C GLY A 81 16.69 -0.33 -8.84
N GLY A 82 17.28 0.85 -8.66
CA GLY A 82 18.19 1.14 -7.55
C GLY A 82 17.45 1.40 -6.24
N LEU A 83 18.06 0.99 -5.12
CA LEU A 83 17.54 1.29 -3.78
C LEU A 83 17.97 2.72 -3.39
N LYS A 84 17.03 3.50 -2.86
CA LYS A 84 17.28 4.81 -2.28
C LYS A 84 17.09 4.72 -0.77
N GLU A 85 17.99 5.35 0.01
CA GLU A 85 17.74 5.60 1.43
C GLU A 85 16.69 6.72 1.53
N GLU A 86 15.46 6.35 1.90
CA GLU A 86 14.35 7.30 2.00
C GLU A 86 14.30 7.97 3.39
N TYR A 87 14.54 7.19 4.45
CA TYR A 87 14.43 7.64 5.83
C TYR A 87 15.56 7.07 6.70
N ASN A 88 15.99 7.86 7.69
CA ASN A 88 16.88 7.44 8.75
C ASN A 88 16.26 7.85 10.09
N PHE A 89 16.13 6.92 11.03
CA PHE A 89 15.47 7.14 12.32
C PHE A 89 16.06 6.23 13.39
N THR A 90 15.92 6.64 14.66
CA THR A 90 16.38 5.89 15.84
C THR A 90 15.30 5.00 16.42
N ASN A 91 14.04 5.45 16.36
CA ASN A 91 12.89 4.77 16.95
C ASN A 91 11.92 4.31 15.86
N LEU A 92 11.46 3.06 15.99
CA LEU A 92 10.50 2.44 15.10
C LEU A 92 9.45 1.69 15.92
N THR A 93 8.19 1.96 15.64
CA THR A 93 7.06 1.17 16.15
C THR A 93 6.27 0.65 14.97
N ILE A 94 6.07 -0.66 14.89
CA ILE A 94 5.24 -1.30 13.85
C ILE A 94 4.00 -1.84 14.55
N ASN A 95 2.85 -1.23 14.27
CA ASN A 95 1.57 -1.65 14.82
C ASN A 95 0.92 -2.71 13.91
N GLY A 96 1.12 -2.59 12.60
CA GLY A 96 0.44 -3.44 11.64
C GLY A 96 0.96 -3.29 10.21
N ALA A 97 0.36 -4.06 9.30
CA ALA A 97 0.64 -3.91 7.87
C ALA A 97 0.31 -2.49 7.40
N LYS A 98 1.34 -1.74 7.00
CA LYS A 98 1.28 -0.34 6.58
C LYS A 98 0.77 0.61 7.69
N TYR A 99 1.04 0.26 8.94
CA TYR A 99 0.87 1.13 10.10
C TYR A 99 2.13 1.09 10.95
N TYR A 100 3.00 2.07 10.76
CA TYR A 100 4.25 2.20 11.49
C TYR A 100 4.61 3.67 11.76
N ILE A 101 5.40 3.88 12.81
CA ILE A 101 5.86 5.19 13.28
C ILE A 101 7.39 5.15 13.27
N MET A 102 8.00 6.10 12.57
CA MET A 102 9.46 6.25 12.37
C MET A 102 9.89 7.60 12.92
N GLY A 103 10.33 7.65 14.19
CA GLY A 103 10.49 8.92 14.90
C GLY A 103 9.18 9.71 14.88
N ASP A 104 9.21 10.91 14.29
CA ASP A 104 8.04 11.79 14.19
C ASP A 104 7.13 11.47 12.98
N ILE A 105 7.56 10.58 12.09
CA ILE A 105 6.83 10.25 10.86
C ILE A 105 5.87 9.09 11.13
N LYS A 106 4.57 9.37 11.10
CA LYS A 106 3.51 8.34 11.18
C LYS A 106 3.02 7.97 9.79
N LYS A 107 3.13 6.69 9.41
CA LYS A 107 2.57 6.14 8.18
C LYS A 107 1.40 5.22 8.52
N MET A 108 0.23 5.52 7.96
CA MET A 108 -0.98 4.73 8.16
C MET A 108 -1.77 4.59 6.85
N LYS A 109 -2.02 3.36 6.41
CA LYS A 109 -2.70 3.14 5.13
C LYS A 109 -4.14 3.65 5.14
N GLY A 110 -4.40 4.52 4.17
CA GLY A 110 -5.75 4.99 3.89
C GLY A 110 -6.31 5.88 4.98
N ILE A 111 -5.45 6.52 5.77
CA ILE A 111 -5.75 7.68 6.59
C ILE A 111 -4.84 8.82 6.10
N PRO A 112 -5.41 9.93 5.61
CA PRO A 112 -4.63 11.10 5.22
C PRO A 112 -3.85 11.68 6.40
N GLU A 113 -2.73 12.34 6.11
CA GLU A 113 -1.90 13.00 7.12
C GLU A 113 -2.66 14.08 7.91
N LYS A 114 -3.59 14.77 7.24
CA LYS A 114 -4.43 15.82 7.85
C LYS A 114 -5.68 15.28 8.57
N ALA A 115 -5.81 13.96 8.74
CA ALA A 115 -6.97 13.39 9.42
C ALA A 115 -6.95 13.74 10.92
N HIS A 116 -8.11 14.08 11.47
CA HIS A 116 -8.27 14.40 12.88
C HIS A 116 -8.57 13.13 13.67
N TYR A 117 -7.80 12.87 14.73
CA TYR A 117 -8.03 11.72 15.61
C TYR A 117 -9.14 12.05 16.61
N ILE A 118 -10.20 11.26 16.63
CA ILE A 118 -11.41 11.50 17.46
C ILE A 118 -11.60 10.46 18.57
N GLY A 119 -10.56 9.66 18.87
CA GLY A 119 -10.58 8.63 19.92
C GLY A 119 -11.01 7.24 19.41
N ASP A 120 -10.81 6.20 20.23
CA ASP A 120 -11.19 4.80 19.93
C ASP A 120 -10.73 4.34 18.53
N TYR A 121 -9.48 4.66 18.18
CA TYR A 121 -8.87 4.33 16.89
C TYR A 121 -9.60 4.92 15.66
N LYS A 122 -10.47 5.92 15.86
CA LYS A 122 -11.24 6.59 14.79
C LYS A 122 -10.57 7.88 14.35
N TYR A 123 -10.58 8.07 13.04
CA TYR A 123 -10.03 9.24 12.37
C TYR A 123 -11.10 9.85 11.47
N GLU A 124 -11.30 11.15 11.60
CA GLU A 124 -12.19 11.96 10.78
C GLU A 124 -11.40 12.70 9.71
N TYR A 125 -11.86 12.65 8.46
CA TYR A 125 -11.27 13.40 7.35
C TYR A 125 -12.24 13.57 6.19
N THR A 126 -11.90 14.49 5.29
CA THR A 126 -12.65 14.70 4.04
C THR A 126 -12.19 13.71 2.97
N GLN A 127 -13.14 12.97 2.39
CA GLN A 127 -12.87 12.00 1.33
C GLN A 127 -13.58 12.42 0.03
N PHE A 128 -12.88 12.33 -1.10
CA PHE A 128 -13.52 12.44 -2.41
C PHE A 128 -14.50 11.29 -2.66
N LEU A 129 -15.65 11.60 -3.24
CA LEU A 129 -16.54 10.57 -3.75
C LEU A 129 -15.84 9.79 -4.88
N ARG A 130 -16.12 8.49 -4.95
CA ARG A 130 -15.63 7.63 -6.04
C ARG A 130 -16.33 7.99 -7.36
N GLN A 131 -15.74 7.57 -8.47
CA GLN A 131 -16.28 7.85 -9.81
C GLN A 131 -17.71 7.31 -9.98
N ASP A 132 -17.98 6.09 -9.50
CA ASP A 132 -19.31 5.48 -9.57
C ASP A 132 -20.37 6.28 -8.81
N ALA A 133 -19.99 6.89 -7.67
CA ALA A 133 -20.87 7.78 -6.91
C ALA A 133 -21.15 9.09 -7.66
N HIS A 134 -20.14 9.70 -8.29
CA HIS A 134 -20.34 10.89 -9.14
C HIS A 134 -21.28 10.60 -10.32
N LEU A 135 -21.15 9.42 -10.94
CA LEU A 135 -22.03 9.00 -12.04
C LEU A 135 -23.48 8.86 -11.59
N ARG A 136 -23.73 8.18 -10.46
CA ARG A 136 -25.08 8.05 -9.89
C ARG A 136 -25.71 9.40 -9.54
N LEU A 137 -24.91 10.34 -9.05
CA LEU A 137 -25.34 11.68 -8.68
C LEU A 137 -25.40 12.65 -9.88
N GLN A 138 -25.07 12.20 -11.09
CA GLN A 138 -24.99 13.00 -12.32
C GLN A 138 -24.12 14.27 -12.16
N VAL A 139 -23.10 14.23 -11.32
CA VAL A 139 -22.17 15.35 -11.14
C VAL A 139 -21.27 15.45 -12.37
N THR A 140 -21.39 16.53 -13.13
CA THR A 140 -20.69 16.73 -14.41
C THR A 140 -19.55 17.73 -14.35
N ARG A 141 -19.55 18.58 -13.31
CA ARG A 141 -18.55 19.60 -13.03
C ARG A 141 -18.26 19.53 -11.54
N PHE A 142 -16.98 19.56 -11.17
CA PHE A 142 -16.44 19.48 -9.79
C PHE A 142 -16.36 18.08 -9.15
N PHE A 143 -15.46 17.95 -8.17
CA PHE A 143 -15.34 16.77 -7.31
C PHE A 143 -16.10 17.01 -6.02
N VAL A 144 -17.01 16.11 -5.70
CA VAL A 144 -17.74 16.12 -4.44
C VAL A 144 -16.91 15.44 -3.37
N THR A 145 -16.84 16.06 -2.21
CA THR A 145 -16.25 15.48 -1.01
C THR A 145 -17.33 15.19 0.02
N LYS A 146 -17.02 14.29 0.95
CA LYS A 146 -17.84 14.00 2.12
C LYS A 146 -16.98 13.84 3.37
N PRO A 147 -17.52 14.11 4.57
CA PRO A 147 -16.88 13.68 5.80
C PRO A 147 -16.83 12.15 5.85
N MET A 148 -15.75 11.61 6.41
CA MET A 148 -15.50 10.19 6.58
C MET A 148 -14.93 9.95 7.96
N ILE A 149 -15.52 9.02 8.70
CA ILE A 149 -14.94 8.48 9.92
C ILE A 149 -14.45 7.07 9.57
N LYS A 150 -13.17 6.80 9.86
CA LYS A 150 -12.58 5.48 9.64
C LYS A 150 -11.90 4.99 10.92
N ARG A 151 -12.26 3.77 11.33
CA ARG A 151 -11.57 3.06 12.40
C ARG A 151 -10.33 2.35 11.84
N VAL A 152 -9.19 2.54 12.49
CA VAL A 152 -7.93 1.86 12.15
C VAL A 152 -7.27 1.37 13.43
N GLU A 153 -7.53 0.11 13.75
CA GLU A 153 -6.96 -0.53 14.91
C GLU A 153 -5.47 -0.86 14.68
N PRO A 154 -4.63 -0.73 15.71
CA PRO A 154 -3.19 -0.91 15.62
C PRO A 154 -2.78 -2.39 15.77
N PHE A 155 -3.64 -3.34 15.42
CA PHE A 155 -3.39 -4.76 15.61
C PHE A 155 -3.04 -5.44 14.28
N TYR A 156 -2.02 -6.30 14.28
CA TYR A 156 -1.70 -7.12 13.12
C TYR A 156 -2.65 -8.33 13.08
N ASP A 157 -3.52 -8.37 12.08
CA ASP A 157 -4.61 -9.35 11.95
C ASP A 157 -4.36 -10.42 10.88
N LYS A 158 -3.18 -10.43 10.24
CA LYS A 158 -2.86 -11.33 9.11
C LYS A 158 -2.01 -12.54 9.49
N GLY A 159 -1.83 -12.77 10.78
CA GLY A 159 -1.07 -13.87 11.34
C GLY A 159 -0.96 -13.73 12.84
N LYS A 160 -0.42 -14.76 13.49
CA LYS A 160 -0.17 -14.74 14.92
C LYS A 160 1.15 -14.04 15.19
N VAL A 161 1.10 -12.94 15.96
CA VAL A 161 2.31 -12.24 16.40
C VAL A 161 2.92 -13.02 17.55
N LEU A 162 4.15 -13.48 17.37
CA LEU A 162 4.95 -14.19 18.38
C LEU A 162 5.54 -13.20 19.39
N SER A 163 6.03 -13.71 20.52
CA SER A 163 6.60 -12.89 21.60
C SER A 163 7.84 -12.07 21.18
N ASP A 164 8.54 -12.48 20.12
CA ASP A 164 9.68 -11.78 19.54
C ASP A 164 9.27 -10.76 18.45
N GLY A 165 7.98 -10.61 18.19
CA GLY A 165 7.42 -9.72 17.17
C GLY A 165 7.37 -10.32 15.76
N ARG A 166 7.79 -11.57 15.56
CA ARG A 166 7.63 -12.26 14.26
C ARG A 166 6.18 -12.65 14.04
N ILE A 167 5.82 -12.83 12.77
CA ILE A 167 4.47 -13.20 12.36
C ILE A 167 4.50 -14.65 11.88
N GLU A 168 3.79 -15.51 12.58
CA GLU A 168 3.45 -16.86 12.13
C GLU A 168 2.24 -16.77 11.19
N ARG A 169 2.38 -17.35 9.99
CA ARG A 169 1.30 -17.38 8.99
C ARG A 169 0.17 -18.26 9.49
N PHE A 170 -1.08 -17.88 9.21
CA PHE A 170 -2.18 -18.82 9.36
C PHE A 170 -2.03 -19.97 8.37
N THR A 171 -2.21 -21.20 8.85
CA THR A 171 -2.21 -22.39 8.01
C THR A 171 -3.65 -22.73 7.63
N LEU A 172 -3.90 -23.14 6.38
CA LEU A 172 -5.27 -23.41 5.91
C LEU A 172 -6.00 -24.50 6.70
N ALA A 173 -5.27 -25.32 7.47
CA ALA A 173 -5.81 -26.36 8.32
C ALA A 173 -6.38 -25.84 9.66
N GLU A 174 -6.22 -24.55 9.97
CA GLU A 174 -6.60 -23.93 11.25
C GLU A 174 -7.87 -23.06 11.12
N PHE A 175 -8.63 -23.21 10.03
CA PHE A 175 -9.92 -22.56 9.77
C PHE A 175 -11.05 -23.59 9.64
#